data_AF-A0A965Q337-F1
#
_entry.id   AF-A0A965Q337-F1
#
_cell.length_a   1.000
_cell.length_b   1.000
_cell.length_c   1.000
_cell.angle_alpha   90.00
_cell.angle_beta   90.00
_cell.angle_gamma   90.00
#
_symmetry.space_group_name_H-M   'P 1'
#
loop_
_entity.id
_entity.type
_entity.pdbx_description
1 polymer ?
#
loop_
_entity_poly.entity_id
_entity_poly.type
_entity_poly.pdbx_seq_one_letter_code
_entity_poly.pdbx_strand_id
1 'polypeptide(L)'
;MSRLKQILILIVGILGFSGCSQMKASQFANYSPRFLPEEYFLGRGEAHGVFFDRFGKMRKSFVLTLDGRQEGDLLILAEDLRYSDGRRLQREYRIQKKDDHHYTVKSEAFDGDGTIESYGNVLNWKYVLKEEIGGDIWHLSFDDWMFLQENGVVLNRAYATKFGLSVGEVFLTFRKSIHKGEDGGKS
;
A
#
# COMPACT_ATOMS: atom_id res chain seq x y z
N MET A 1 44.31 32.47 2.09
CA MET A 1 43.55 31.26 1.68
C MET A 1 42.53 31.67 0.63
N SER A 2 42.53 31.06 -0.56
CA SER A 2 41.74 31.55 -1.69
C SER A 2 40.23 31.43 -1.42
N ARG A 3 39.45 32.44 -1.86
CA ARG A 3 37.97 32.43 -1.76
C ARG A 3 37.33 31.15 -2.32
N LEU A 4 38.02 30.49 -3.26
CA LEU A 4 37.63 29.20 -3.83
C LEU A 4 37.63 28.06 -2.80
N LYS A 5 38.58 28.01 -1.86
CA LYS A 5 38.59 27.01 -0.77
C LYS A 5 37.46 27.24 0.24
N GLN A 6 37.07 28.50 0.48
CA GLN A 6 35.96 28.84 1.37
C GLN A 6 34.59 28.46 0.77
N ILE A 7 34.42 28.64 -0.55
CA ILE A 7 33.19 28.23 -1.26
C ILE A 7 33.07 26.69 -1.30
N LEU A 8 34.18 25.97 -1.50
CA LEU A 8 34.16 24.50 -1.54
C LEU A 8 33.79 23.88 -0.18
N ILE A 9 34.24 24.49 0.93
CA ILE A 9 33.89 24.05 2.29
C ILE A 9 32.41 24.31 2.60
N LEU A 10 31.82 25.38 2.06
CA LEU A 10 30.40 25.68 2.24
C LEU A 10 29.47 24.70 1.49
N ILE A 11 29.86 24.26 0.29
CA ILE A 11 29.09 23.29 -0.52
C ILE A 11 29.11 21.89 0.12
N VAL A 12 30.25 21.48 0.68
CA VAL A 12 30.38 20.19 1.40
C VAL A 12 29.60 20.20 2.73
N GLY A 13 29.45 21.36 3.38
CA GLY A 13 28.67 21.50 4.61
C GLY A 13 27.15 21.37 4.44
N ILE A 14 26.61 21.68 3.25
CA ILE A 14 25.16 21.60 2.97
C ILE A 14 24.71 20.17 2.63
N LEU A 15 25.63 19.26 2.28
CA LEU A 15 25.36 17.85 1.98
C LEU A 15 25.19 16.97 3.24
N GLY A 16 25.33 17.53 4.45
CA GLY A 16 25.44 16.75 5.70
C GLY A 16 24.16 16.52 6.51
N PHE A 17 23.01 17.11 6.15
CA PHE A 17 21.77 16.97 6.92
C PHE A 17 20.55 16.64 6.06
N SER A 18 20.65 15.58 5.25
CA SER A 18 19.46 14.85 4.81
C SER A 18 19.23 13.68 5.76
N GLY A 19 18.95 13.99 7.03
CA GLY A 19 18.37 13.04 7.97
C GLY A 19 16.91 12.77 7.59
N CYS A 20 16.67 12.16 6.43
CA CYS A 20 15.38 11.57 6.11
C CYS A 20 15.18 10.40 7.08
N SER A 21 14.58 10.67 8.23
CA SER A 21 14.02 9.62 9.06
C SER A 21 12.95 8.92 8.23
N GLN A 22 13.29 7.76 7.69
CA GLN A 22 12.33 6.92 7.00
C GLN A 22 11.28 6.47 8.02
N MET A 23 10.01 6.72 7.73
CA MET A 23 8.89 6.38 8.61
C MET A 23 8.91 4.88 8.93
N LYS A 24 8.68 4.53 10.19
CA LYS A 24 8.60 3.15 10.68
C LYS A 24 7.23 2.90 11.29
N ALA A 25 6.60 1.76 10.97
CA ALA A 25 5.27 1.45 11.48
C ALA A 25 5.23 1.42 13.02
N SER A 26 6.28 0.92 13.67
CA SER A 26 6.40 0.86 15.14
C SER A 26 6.28 2.21 15.86
N GLN A 27 6.50 3.34 15.18
CA GLN A 27 6.30 4.68 15.74
C GLN A 27 4.83 4.96 16.08
N PHE A 28 3.90 4.21 15.49
CA PHE A 28 2.46 4.37 15.65
C PHE A 28 1.84 3.38 16.66
N ALA A 29 2.64 2.65 17.44
CA ALA A 29 2.14 1.60 18.34
C ALA A 29 1.05 2.05 19.34
N ASN A 30 1.07 3.33 19.74
CA ASN A 30 0.10 3.92 20.67
C ASN A 30 -1.10 4.59 19.99
N TYR A 31 -1.20 4.52 18.67
CA TYR A 31 -2.30 5.12 17.91
C TYR A 31 -3.48 4.15 17.83
N SER A 32 -4.68 4.71 17.74
CA SER A 32 -5.93 3.95 17.65
C SER A 32 -6.74 4.43 16.43
N PRO A 33 -7.67 3.61 15.90
CA PRO A 33 -7.95 2.21 16.26
C PRO A 33 -6.81 1.25 15.85
N ARG A 34 -6.78 0.03 16.41
CA ARG A 34 -5.80 -0.99 15.99
C ARG A 34 -6.18 -1.53 14.60
N PHE A 35 -5.21 -1.60 13.69
CA PHE A 35 -5.42 -2.05 12.32
C PHE A 35 -4.96 -3.50 12.13
N LEU A 36 -5.84 -4.46 12.40
CA LEU A 36 -5.58 -5.88 12.20
C LEU A 36 -6.05 -6.33 10.81
N PRO A 37 -5.18 -6.85 9.93
CA PRO A 37 -5.56 -7.33 8.59
C PRO A 37 -6.70 -8.34 8.61
N GLU A 38 -6.62 -9.33 9.52
CA GLU A 38 -7.58 -10.41 9.70
C GLU A 38 -8.96 -9.96 10.21
N GLU A 39 -9.09 -8.74 10.72
CA GLU A 39 -10.38 -8.19 11.13
C GLU A 39 -10.92 -7.23 10.06
N TYR A 40 -10.05 -6.32 9.60
CA TYR A 40 -10.45 -5.24 8.72
C TYR A 40 -10.84 -5.75 7.33
N PHE A 41 -10.00 -6.58 6.72
CA PHE A 41 -10.19 -6.98 5.33
C PHE A 41 -11.17 -8.15 5.14
N LEU A 42 -11.74 -8.74 6.20
CA LEU A 42 -12.78 -9.77 6.05
C LEU A 42 -14.05 -9.20 5.42
N GLY A 43 -14.62 -9.95 4.47
CA GLY A 43 -15.79 -9.57 3.69
C GLY A 43 -15.44 -8.63 2.53
N ARG A 44 -16.48 -8.01 1.98
CA ARG A 44 -16.36 -7.18 0.78
C ARG A 44 -15.98 -5.74 1.13
N GLY A 45 -15.06 -5.18 0.37
CA GLY A 45 -14.73 -3.77 0.39
C GLY A 45 -14.47 -3.22 -1.01
N GLU A 46 -14.41 -1.90 -1.07
CA GLU A 46 -14.15 -1.16 -2.29
C GLU A 46 -13.13 -0.07 -2.03
N ALA A 47 -12.26 0.16 -3.01
CA ALA A 47 -11.36 1.28 -3.04
C ALA A 47 -11.46 2.06 -4.34
N HIS A 48 -11.22 3.37 -4.21
CA HIS A 48 -11.09 4.31 -5.31
C HIS A 48 -9.72 4.93 -5.25
N GLY A 49 -8.99 4.88 -6.36
CA GLY A 49 -7.60 5.31 -6.38
C GLY A 49 -7.15 5.93 -7.67
N VAL A 50 -5.97 6.53 -7.59
CA VAL A 50 -5.27 7.20 -8.69
C VAL A 50 -3.79 6.81 -8.65
N PHE A 51 -3.21 6.68 -9.84
CA PHE A 51 -1.78 6.54 -10.03
C PHE A 51 -1.20 7.86 -10.57
N PHE A 52 -0.18 8.35 -9.90
CA PHE A 52 0.64 9.47 -10.33
C PHE A 52 1.99 8.95 -10.82
N ASP A 53 2.50 9.51 -11.91
CA ASP A 53 3.88 9.25 -12.30
C ASP A 53 4.87 9.95 -11.36
N ARG A 54 6.16 9.65 -11.55
CA ARG A 54 7.27 10.29 -10.82
C ARG A 54 7.37 11.82 -10.94
N PHE A 55 6.61 12.45 -11.84
CA PHE A 55 6.53 13.89 -12.01
C PHE A 55 5.27 14.49 -11.33
N GLY A 56 4.49 13.68 -10.62
CA GLY A 56 3.26 14.09 -9.95
C GLY A 56 2.07 14.25 -10.91
N LYS A 57 2.18 13.80 -12.17
CA LYS A 57 1.07 13.86 -13.12
C LYS A 57 0.17 12.64 -12.94
N MET A 58 -1.11 12.87 -12.70
CA MET A 58 -2.12 11.81 -12.68
C MET A 58 -2.18 11.14 -14.06
N ARG A 59 -2.04 9.81 -14.08
CA ARG A 59 -2.07 9.02 -15.33
C ARG A 59 -3.33 8.19 -15.47
N LYS A 60 -3.78 7.56 -14.39
CA LYS A 60 -4.93 6.65 -14.40
C LYS A 60 -5.67 6.70 -13.07
N SER A 61 -6.99 6.56 -13.12
CA SER A 61 -7.79 6.21 -11.95
C SER A 61 -8.22 4.76 -12.02
N PHE A 62 -8.58 4.19 -10.88
CA PHE A 62 -9.06 2.82 -10.81
C PHE A 62 -10.07 2.65 -9.68
N VAL A 63 -10.92 1.64 -9.84
CA VAL A 63 -11.77 1.10 -8.79
C VAL A 63 -11.29 -0.31 -8.49
N LEU A 64 -11.10 -0.61 -7.21
CA LEU A 64 -10.72 -1.92 -6.71
C LEU A 64 -11.87 -2.46 -5.88
N THR A 65 -12.27 -3.70 -6.13
CA THR A 65 -13.10 -4.47 -5.21
C THR A 65 -12.24 -5.55 -4.56
N LEU A 66 -12.38 -5.71 -3.25
CA LEU A 66 -11.67 -6.74 -2.49
C LEU A 66 -12.70 -7.63 -1.80
N ASP A 67 -12.51 -8.93 -1.87
CA ASP A 67 -13.30 -9.92 -1.12
C ASP A 67 -12.35 -10.73 -0.24
N GLY A 68 -12.42 -10.48 1.08
CA GLY A 68 -11.59 -11.16 2.05
C GLY A 68 -12.32 -12.31 2.73
N ARG A 69 -11.65 -13.46 2.82
CA ARG A 69 -12.17 -14.67 3.46
C ARG A 69 -11.09 -15.34 4.29
N GLN A 70 -11.51 -15.98 5.38
CA GLN A 70 -10.62 -16.76 6.23
C GLN A 70 -10.60 -18.22 5.78
N GLU A 71 -9.42 -18.78 5.59
CA GLU A 71 -9.19 -20.21 5.35
C GLU A 71 -8.18 -20.74 6.38
N GLY A 72 -8.68 -21.35 7.47
CA GLY A 72 -7.82 -21.74 8.60
C GLY A 72 -7.10 -20.52 9.18
N ASP A 73 -5.77 -20.54 9.15
CA ASP A 73 -4.91 -19.45 9.64
C ASP A 73 -4.54 -18.43 8.56
N LEU A 74 -5.07 -18.57 7.34
CA LEU A 74 -4.83 -17.66 6.22
C LEU A 74 -6.00 -16.71 6.01
N LEU A 75 -5.68 -15.43 5.85
CA LEU A 75 -6.58 -14.45 5.24
C LEU A 75 -6.32 -14.44 3.73
N ILE A 76 -7.33 -14.80 2.94
CA ILE A 76 -7.28 -14.77 1.48
C ILE A 76 -8.02 -13.53 1.00
N LEU A 77 -7.38 -12.72 0.17
CA LEU A 77 -7.95 -11.52 -0.43
C LEU A 77 -8.02 -11.68 -1.95
N ALA A 78 -9.23 -11.71 -2.49
CA ALA A 78 -9.46 -11.68 -3.93
C ALA A 78 -9.68 -10.24 -4.40
N GLU A 79 -8.78 -9.74 -5.25
CA GLU A 79 -8.79 -8.40 -5.83
C GLU A 79 -9.36 -8.44 -7.25
N ASP A 80 -10.29 -7.53 -7.53
CA ASP A 80 -10.74 -7.17 -8.88
C ASP A 80 -10.49 -5.67 -9.10
N LEU A 81 -9.53 -5.35 -9.97
CA LEU A 81 -9.08 -4.00 -10.26
C LEU A 81 -9.53 -3.57 -11.65
N ARG A 82 -10.18 -2.42 -11.73
CA ARG A 82 -10.69 -1.83 -12.99
C ARG A 82 -10.12 -0.44 -13.19
N TYR A 83 -9.30 -0.28 -14.23
CA TYR A 83 -8.72 1.01 -14.60
C TYR A 83 -9.66 1.83 -15.48
N SER A 84 -9.44 3.16 -15.48
CA SER A 84 -10.18 4.11 -16.32
C SER A 84 -9.99 3.91 -17.82
N ASP A 85 -8.96 3.18 -18.25
CA ASP A 85 -8.69 2.83 -19.65
C ASP A 85 -9.36 1.51 -20.09
N GLY A 86 -10.17 0.90 -19.21
CA GLY A 86 -10.87 -0.35 -19.47
C GLY A 86 -10.07 -1.60 -19.12
N ARG A 87 -8.77 -1.49 -18.79
CA ARG A 87 -7.96 -2.63 -18.34
C ARG A 87 -8.51 -3.19 -17.03
N ARG A 88 -8.55 -4.52 -16.93
CA ARG A 88 -8.95 -5.24 -15.72
C ARG A 88 -7.86 -6.20 -15.29
N LEU A 89 -7.64 -6.29 -13.99
CA LEU A 89 -6.70 -7.24 -13.38
C LEU A 89 -7.40 -7.94 -12.23
N GLN A 90 -7.09 -9.23 -12.06
CA GLN A 90 -7.51 -9.99 -10.90
C GLN A 90 -6.27 -10.57 -10.23
N ARG A 91 -6.21 -10.44 -8.91
CA ARG A 91 -5.10 -10.94 -8.10
C ARG A 91 -5.65 -11.60 -6.85
N GLU A 92 -4.91 -12.57 -6.32
CA GLU A 92 -5.19 -13.16 -5.03
C GLU A 92 -3.99 -13.00 -4.13
N TYR A 93 -4.21 -12.56 -2.89
CA TYR A 93 -3.19 -12.43 -1.86
C TYR A 93 -3.51 -13.38 -0.71
N ARG A 94 -2.52 -14.16 -0.28
CA ARG A 94 -2.63 -15.06 0.86
C ARG A 94 -1.78 -14.51 2.00
N ILE A 95 -2.43 -13.98 3.02
CA ILE A 95 -1.80 -13.32 4.16
C ILE A 95 -1.76 -14.30 5.32
N GLN A 96 -0.57 -14.52 5.88
CA GLN A 96 -0.36 -15.32 7.08
C GLN A 96 0.22 -14.46 8.18
N LYS A 97 -0.46 -14.44 9.33
CA LYS A 97 0.06 -13.83 10.56
C LYS A 97 1.27 -14.62 11.07
N LYS A 98 2.35 -13.91 11.41
CA LYS A 98 3.56 -14.48 12.01
C LYS A 98 3.62 -14.21 13.50
N ASP A 99 3.25 -13.00 13.90
CA ASP A 99 3.12 -12.57 15.30
C ASP A 99 2.11 -11.42 15.41
N ASP A 100 2.09 -10.70 16.53
CA ASP A 100 1.15 -9.61 16.82
C ASP A 100 1.24 -8.41 15.86
N HIS A 101 2.37 -8.26 15.16
CA HIS A 101 2.68 -7.11 14.31
C HIS A 101 3.09 -7.49 12.89
N HIS A 102 3.59 -8.71 12.67
CA HIS A 102 4.17 -9.11 11.40
C HIS A 102 3.34 -10.16 10.67
N TYR A 103 3.25 -10.00 9.34
CA TYR A 103 2.59 -10.93 8.44
C TYR A 103 3.45 -11.17 7.19
N THR A 104 3.27 -12.34 6.58
CA THR A 104 3.81 -12.68 5.26
C THR A 104 2.68 -12.75 4.25
N VAL A 105 2.92 -12.28 3.03
CA VAL A 105 1.93 -12.28 1.95
C VAL A 105 2.47 -13.03 0.74
N LYS A 106 1.69 -13.96 0.21
CA LYS A 106 2.01 -14.68 -1.03
C LYS A 106 1.02 -14.35 -2.13
N SER A 107 1.52 -14.22 -3.35
CA SER A 107 0.71 -14.04 -4.55
C SER A 107 1.47 -14.48 -5.79
N GLU A 108 0.76 -15.00 -6.79
CA GLU A 108 1.34 -15.31 -8.10
C GLU A 108 1.82 -14.04 -8.83
N ALA A 109 1.25 -12.88 -8.48
CA ALA A 109 1.65 -11.59 -9.03
C ALA A 109 2.98 -11.08 -8.47
N PHE A 110 3.50 -11.68 -7.40
CA PHE A 110 4.72 -11.21 -6.75
C PHE A 110 5.98 -11.88 -7.29
N ASP A 111 7.08 -11.18 -7.16
CA ASP A 111 8.43 -11.74 -7.19
C ASP A 111 8.91 -11.90 -5.74
N GLY A 112 8.81 -13.13 -5.21
CA GLY A 112 9.02 -13.44 -3.79
C GLY A 112 7.79 -13.20 -2.91
N ASP A 113 8.01 -13.17 -1.59
CA ASP A 113 6.97 -12.95 -0.59
C ASP A 113 6.91 -11.46 -0.20
N GLY A 114 5.70 -10.95 0.02
CA GLY A 114 5.47 -9.65 0.63
C GLY A 114 5.50 -9.71 2.16
N THR A 115 5.70 -8.57 2.79
CA THR A 115 5.69 -8.42 4.26
C THR A 115 4.75 -7.31 4.69
N ILE A 116 4.06 -7.51 5.82
CA ILE A 116 3.24 -6.49 6.45
C ILE A 116 3.73 -6.26 7.88
N GLU A 117 3.84 -5.00 8.27
CA GLU A 117 3.97 -4.55 9.65
C GLU A 117 2.71 -3.78 10.04
N SER A 118 2.08 -4.13 11.15
CA SER A 118 0.89 -3.45 11.69
C SER A 118 1.13 -2.97 13.13
N TYR A 119 1.00 -1.66 13.34
CA TYR A 119 1.19 -0.99 14.62
C TYR A 119 0.17 0.14 14.77
N GLY A 120 -0.61 0.10 15.86
CA GLY A 120 -1.71 1.04 16.07
C GLY A 120 -2.64 1.07 14.86
N ASN A 121 -2.90 2.25 14.33
CA ASN A 121 -3.76 2.45 13.16
C ASN A 121 -3.04 2.38 11.81
N VAL A 122 -1.77 1.96 11.80
CA VAL A 122 -0.93 1.92 10.60
C VAL A 122 -0.63 0.49 10.18
N LEU A 123 -0.74 0.25 8.88
CA LEU A 123 -0.30 -0.97 8.21
C LEU A 123 0.69 -0.57 7.11
N ASN A 124 1.93 -1.06 7.20
CA ASN A 124 2.94 -0.90 6.16
C ASN A 124 3.09 -2.23 5.41
N TRP A 125 2.86 -2.22 4.10
CA TRP A 125 2.95 -3.41 3.25
C TRP A 125 4.03 -3.22 2.17
N LYS A 126 4.99 -4.13 2.12
CA LYS A 126 6.08 -4.14 1.14
C LYS A 126 6.06 -5.40 0.32
N TYR A 127 6.26 -5.27 -0.99
CA TYR A 127 6.27 -6.38 -1.95
C TYR A 127 6.93 -5.97 -3.26
N VAL A 128 7.25 -6.95 -4.12
CA VAL A 128 7.69 -6.71 -5.49
C VAL A 128 6.61 -7.23 -6.44
N LEU A 129 5.98 -6.32 -7.18
CA LEU A 129 4.92 -6.63 -8.13
C LEU A 129 5.49 -6.86 -9.53
N LYS A 130 5.08 -7.94 -10.18
CA LYS A 130 5.31 -8.19 -11.61
C LYS A 130 4.18 -7.53 -12.40
N GLU A 131 4.49 -6.47 -13.13
CA GLU A 131 3.51 -5.72 -13.94
C GLU A 131 3.94 -5.71 -15.41
N GLU A 132 3.04 -6.04 -16.32
CA GLU A 132 3.29 -5.96 -17.75
C GLU A 132 3.15 -4.51 -18.24
N ILE A 133 4.24 -3.96 -18.77
CA ILE A 133 4.31 -2.57 -19.26
C ILE A 133 4.99 -2.57 -20.62
N GLY A 134 4.23 -2.24 -21.66
CA GLY A 134 4.77 -2.11 -23.02
C GLY A 134 5.30 -3.42 -23.62
N GLY A 135 4.79 -4.57 -23.18
CA GLY A 135 5.22 -5.90 -23.63
C GLY A 135 6.34 -6.54 -22.80
N ASP A 136 6.91 -5.81 -21.84
CA ASP A 136 7.91 -6.33 -20.91
C ASP A 136 7.33 -6.48 -19.49
N ILE A 137 7.81 -7.48 -18.74
CA ILE A 137 7.48 -7.64 -17.32
C ILE A 137 8.42 -6.78 -16.47
N TRP A 138 7.84 -5.82 -15.77
CA TRP A 138 8.54 -4.96 -14.84
C TRP A 138 8.38 -5.48 -13.41
N HIS A 139 9.49 -5.57 -12.69
CA HIS A 139 9.53 -5.85 -11.26
C HIS A 139 9.57 -4.51 -10.53
N LEU A 140 8.46 -4.16 -9.87
CA LEU A 140 8.26 -2.89 -9.18
C LEU A 140 8.21 -3.13 -7.67
N SER A 141 9.11 -2.52 -6.92
CA SER A 141 9.07 -2.55 -5.46
C SER A 141 8.06 -1.54 -4.95
N PHE A 142 7.07 -2.03 -4.20
CA PHE A 142 6.01 -1.26 -3.57
C PHE A 142 6.26 -1.10 -2.07
N ASP A 143 6.02 0.10 -1.55
CA ASP A 143 6.03 0.45 -0.12
C ASP A 143 4.73 1.21 0.19
N ASP A 144 3.74 0.46 0.69
CA ASP A 144 2.37 0.89 0.92
C ASP A 144 2.19 1.30 2.37
N TRP A 145 1.67 2.50 2.60
CA TRP A 145 1.34 3.02 3.91
C TRP A 145 -0.17 3.21 4.01
N MET A 146 -0.81 2.41 4.86
CA MET A 146 -2.24 2.43 5.09
C MET A 146 -2.54 2.97 6.49
N PHE A 147 -3.47 3.92 6.57
CA PHE A 147 -3.86 4.60 7.80
C PHE A 147 -5.35 4.41 8.04
N LEU A 148 -5.69 3.59 9.02
CA LEU A 148 -7.07 3.37 9.44
C LEU A 148 -7.57 4.59 10.21
N GLN A 149 -8.68 5.16 9.74
CA GLN A 149 -9.38 6.27 10.37
C GLN A 149 -10.48 5.74 11.31
N GLU A 150 -10.88 6.55 12.29
CA GLU A 150 -11.90 6.18 13.29
C GLU A 150 -13.24 5.74 12.68
N ASN A 151 -13.60 6.29 11.52
CA ASN A 151 -14.82 5.96 10.79
C ASN A 151 -14.68 4.72 9.88
N GLY A 152 -13.60 3.94 10.02
CA GLY A 152 -13.36 2.71 9.27
C GLY A 152 -12.84 2.92 7.84
N VAL A 153 -12.57 4.16 7.42
CA VAL A 153 -11.91 4.44 6.14
C VAL A 153 -10.42 4.17 6.25
N VAL A 154 -9.82 3.54 5.25
CA VAL A 154 -8.37 3.44 5.13
C VAL A 154 -7.89 4.40 4.06
N LEU A 155 -6.95 5.26 4.43
CA LEU A 155 -6.20 6.09 3.50
C LEU A 155 -4.92 5.33 3.16
N ASN A 156 -4.64 5.10 1.88
CA ASN A 156 -3.43 4.43 1.45
C ASN A 156 -2.61 5.33 0.52
N ARG A 157 -1.31 5.39 0.79
CA ARG A 157 -0.30 5.96 -0.09
C ARG A 157 0.79 4.93 -0.32
N ALA A 158 1.00 4.55 -1.56
CA ALA A 158 1.98 3.55 -1.95
C ALA A 158 3.00 4.14 -2.92
N TYR A 159 4.27 3.82 -2.71
CA TYR A 159 5.37 4.28 -3.56
C TYR A 159 5.88 3.12 -4.41
N ALA A 160 5.94 3.31 -5.72
CA ALA A 160 6.47 2.34 -6.66
C ALA A 160 7.87 2.74 -7.12
N THR A 161 8.83 1.83 -6.98
CA THR A 161 10.21 2.04 -7.41
C THR A 161 10.70 0.90 -8.29
N LYS A 162 11.67 1.21 -9.17
CA LYS A 162 12.39 0.23 -9.97
C LYS A 162 13.88 0.51 -9.84
N PHE A 163 14.66 -0.49 -9.41
CA PHE A 163 16.10 -0.33 -9.14
C PHE A 163 16.42 0.87 -8.22
N GLY A 164 15.57 1.12 -7.21
CA GLY A 164 15.69 2.24 -6.28
C GLY A 164 15.26 3.61 -6.82
N LEU A 165 14.85 3.70 -8.09
CA LEU A 165 14.35 4.94 -8.69
C LEU A 165 12.82 4.99 -8.63
N SER A 166 12.27 6.13 -8.20
CA SER A 166 10.82 6.34 -8.17
C SER A 166 10.22 6.29 -9.59
N VAL A 167 9.20 5.45 -9.73
CA VAL A 167 8.38 5.29 -10.94
C VAL A 167 7.06 6.05 -10.81
N GLY A 168 6.49 6.06 -9.61
CA GLY A 168 5.25 6.76 -9.32
C GLY A 168 4.73 6.48 -7.92
N GLU A 169 3.54 6.99 -7.65
CA GLU A 169 2.82 6.76 -6.41
C GLU A 169 1.35 6.41 -6.69
N VAL A 170 0.79 5.58 -5.84
CA VAL A 170 -0.64 5.29 -5.80
C VAL A 170 -1.23 5.96 -4.57
N PHE A 171 -2.35 6.65 -4.75
CA PHE A 171 -3.18 7.12 -3.66
C PHE A 171 -4.56 6.49 -3.80
N LEU A 172 -5.05 5.85 -2.74
CA LEU A 172 -6.39 5.27 -2.74
C LEU A 172 -7.05 5.41 -1.38
N THR A 173 -8.37 5.35 -1.40
CA THR A 173 -9.18 5.22 -0.18
C THR A 173 -9.91 3.90 -0.25
N PHE A 174 -9.91 3.14 0.85
CA PHE A 174 -10.62 1.87 0.98
C PHE A 174 -11.71 1.99 2.04
N ARG A 175 -12.84 1.36 1.76
CA ARG A 175 -13.99 1.27 2.67
C ARG A 175 -14.58 -0.13 2.59
N LYS A 176 -14.93 -0.70 3.74
CA LYS A 176 -15.77 -1.90 3.76
C LYS A 176 -17.14 -1.56 3.18
N SER A 177 -17.67 -2.45 2.36
CA SER A 177 -19.06 -2.37 1.94
C SER A 177 -19.92 -2.65 3.17
N ILE A 178 -20.77 -1.68 3.54
CA ILE A 178 -21.81 -1.96 4.53
C ILE A 178 -22.78 -2.93 3.85
N HIS A 179 -22.83 -4.17 4.32
CA HIS A 179 -23.93 -5.06 3.96
C HIS A 179 -25.18 -4.42 4.57
N LYS A 180 -25.95 -3.70 3.75
CA LYS A 180 -27.32 -3.35 4.11
C LYS A 180 -28.01 -4.71 4.19
N GLY A 181 -28.16 -5.24 5.39
CA GLY A 181 -29.06 -6.37 5.61
C GLY A 181 -30.37 -6.00 4.93
N GLU A 182 -30.87 -6.88 4.09
CA GLU A 182 -32.29 -6.91 3.78
C GLU A 182 -33.03 -7.21 5.08
N ASP A 183 -33.17 -6.19 5.96
CA ASP A 183 -34.35 -6.09 6.79
C ASP A 183 -35.47 -5.72 5.83
N GLY A 184 -35.95 -6.78 5.16
CA GLY A 184 -37.19 -6.78 4.43
C GLY A 184 -38.27 -6.34 5.40
N GLY A 185 -38.66 -5.07 5.26
CA GLY A 185 -39.95 -4.61 5.73
C GLY A 185 -41.00 -5.63 5.32
N LYS A 186 -41.58 -6.29 6.32
CA LYS A 186 -42.95 -6.76 6.22
C LYS A 186 -43.76 -5.94 7.20
N SER A 187 -44.79 -5.35 6.60
CA SER A 187 -45.93 -4.66 7.18
C SER A 187 -46.41 -5.23 8.51
#